data_AF-K1M245-F1
#
_entry.id   AF-K1M245-F1
#
_cell.length_a   1.000
_cell.length_b   1.000
_cell.length_c   1.000
_cell.angle_alpha   90.00
_cell.angle_beta   90.00
_cell.angle_gamma   90.00
#
_symmetry.space_group_name_H-M   'P 1'
#
loop_
_entity.id
_entity.type
_entity.pdbx_description
1 polymer ?
#
loop_
_entity_poly.entity_id
_entity_poly.type
_entity_poly.pdbx_seq_one_letter_code
_entity_poly.pdbx_strand_id
1 'polypeptide(L)'
;MKLFSSFLLFAIILAVDPGSCEEKLKKLTSTGTNEQTSPTPEPTVQQNPDFEAPVIFDEAARVASNEQQAGHLVGVYFMPSWNTSGDPKRDVDSFWSCLTGREDCSSLQNPGIWGPRGRIYNRQYPYEGPFLERKPHASLGGFYKRDDPKTAKKQLEYMKNYGIDFFAYNWFFGRHYYYHLYFGPQSKIYYPEGWKIDPNRDGRVAVPGLEEWSDQLTVLLQENEKLPADKQMKWAINWCDDSDERWKLWLDLGSPESMAAGRNFPGEKPDRNLYLQVHDKITQLWIDKYFKRKDYLKDPDGRPIVYFYFPQDTESRASFYGISMKELLDRSKALAIKNGLKGIKFIAVASGAMMPNERQYGMPTRWRPNNSREPWKGGRYTDRLLFQDYVPRLKNMGFEGLTAYVYHNFFELDNKSFADMRKTYQGHWNRWAEQFKNDPNFEYQVPVAMGWDMRPAGGTWPQQTGFPSEPQKDRVHSNKATFKAKLEEARTISEKYKPTNGNTIMICCWNEYLEGNYIEPTEGHGFAYLEAIKEVYMDRRTGFIPAPPAFAASSRNP
;
A
#
# COMPACT_ATOMS: atom_id res chain seq x y z
N MET A 1 -28.47 36.29 9.27
CA MET A 1 -29.43 37.25 8.70
C MET A 1 -28.66 38.23 7.83
N LYS A 2 -29.15 38.55 6.61
CA LYS A 2 -28.53 39.27 5.47
C LYS A 2 -27.61 38.36 4.61
N LEU A 3 -28.09 37.66 3.57
CA LEU A 3 -28.69 38.08 2.29
C LEU A 3 -27.84 39.13 1.55
N PHE A 4 -27.24 38.75 0.41
CA PHE A 4 -27.55 39.35 -0.88
C PHE A 4 -27.31 38.37 -2.04
N SER A 5 -28.34 38.29 -2.87
CA SER A 5 -28.48 37.58 -4.14
C SER A 5 -27.89 38.42 -5.27
N SER A 6 -27.35 37.78 -6.31
CA SER A 6 -27.56 38.20 -7.70
C SER A 6 -27.40 37.03 -8.66
N PHE A 7 -28.17 37.13 -9.73
CA PHE A 7 -28.78 36.11 -10.56
C PHE A 7 -27.89 35.53 -11.68
N LEU A 8 -28.31 34.35 -12.16
CA LEU A 8 -28.13 33.78 -13.51
C LEU A 8 -28.46 34.82 -14.62
N LEU A 9 -28.12 34.73 -15.91
CA LEU A 9 -28.26 33.60 -16.84
C LEU A 9 -27.60 34.01 -18.17
N PHE A 10 -26.95 33.04 -18.81
CA PHE A 10 -26.47 33.05 -20.18
C PHE A 10 -27.63 32.84 -21.17
N ALA A 11 -27.69 33.58 -22.28
CA ALA A 11 -28.11 33.06 -23.60
C ALA A 11 -27.99 34.16 -24.67
N ILE A 12 -27.05 34.02 -25.60
CA ILE A 12 -27.26 34.41 -27.00
C ILE A 12 -26.70 33.29 -27.88
N ILE A 13 -27.63 32.70 -28.64
CA ILE A 13 -27.43 31.78 -29.75
C ILE A 13 -27.07 32.61 -30.98
N LEU A 14 -26.01 32.24 -31.69
CA LEU A 14 -25.86 32.55 -33.11
C LEU A 14 -25.39 31.29 -33.84
N ALA A 15 -26.28 30.77 -34.67
CA ALA A 15 -26.01 29.75 -35.67
C ALA A 15 -25.52 30.44 -36.96
N VAL A 16 -24.46 29.92 -37.57
CA VAL A 16 -24.21 30.02 -39.02
C VAL A 16 -23.64 28.66 -39.48
N ASP A 17 -24.21 28.20 -40.59
CA ASP A 17 -24.16 26.90 -41.26
C ASP A 17 -22.84 26.69 -42.09
N PRO A 18 -22.61 25.59 -42.83
CA PRO A 18 -21.36 24.86 -42.86
C PRO A 18 -20.68 24.96 -44.24
N GLY A 19 -19.53 24.31 -44.37
CA GLY A 19 -18.94 24.03 -45.68
C GLY A 19 -17.74 24.92 -45.99
N SER A 20 -16.56 24.38 -45.73
CA SER A 20 -15.38 24.62 -46.55
C SER A 20 -14.22 23.72 -46.08
N CYS A 21 -13.68 22.97 -47.04
CA CYS A 21 -12.36 22.32 -47.03
C CYS A 21 -12.23 20.92 -46.41
N GLU A 22 -13.06 19.98 -46.88
CA GLU A 22 -12.55 18.69 -47.37
C GLU A 22 -11.75 18.93 -48.67
N GLU A 23 -10.47 19.34 -48.58
CA GLU A 23 -9.60 19.33 -49.78
C GLU A 23 -8.09 19.35 -49.49
N LYS A 24 -7.63 18.70 -48.41
CA LYS A 24 -6.18 18.63 -48.10
C LYS A 24 -5.64 17.27 -47.63
N LEU A 25 -6.36 16.17 -47.87
CA LEU A 25 -5.90 14.82 -47.52
C LEU A 25 -5.94 13.79 -48.67
N LYS A 26 -5.82 14.24 -49.93
CA LYS A 26 -5.75 13.37 -51.12
C LYS A 26 -4.50 13.52 -51.99
N LYS A 27 -3.47 14.22 -51.51
CA LYS A 27 -2.14 14.28 -52.16
C LYS A 27 -1.07 13.83 -51.16
N LEU A 28 -0.92 12.52 -51.00
CA LEU A 28 0.30 11.86 -50.51
C LEU A 28 0.15 10.33 -50.61
N THR A 29 -0.32 9.84 -51.76
CA THR A 29 -0.16 8.45 -52.17
C THR A 29 0.00 8.38 -53.69
N SER A 30 0.96 7.56 -54.12
CA SER A 30 1.30 7.17 -55.50
C SER A 30 2.07 8.20 -56.35
N THR A 31 3.39 8.03 -56.41
CA THR A 31 4.09 7.80 -57.68
C THR A 31 5.25 6.85 -57.37
N GLY A 32 5.20 5.66 -57.94
CA GLY A 32 6.35 4.76 -58.03
C GLY A 32 6.86 4.75 -59.46
N THR A 33 8.14 4.43 -59.66
CA THR A 33 8.60 3.56 -60.75
C THR A 33 10.04 3.12 -60.53
N ASN A 34 10.32 1.94 -61.09
CA ASN A 34 11.43 1.02 -60.90
C ASN A 34 12.78 1.51 -61.43
N GLU A 35 13.86 0.96 -60.86
CA GLU A 35 15.02 0.50 -61.63
C GLU A 35 15.69 -0.70 -60.95
N GLN A 36 16.26 -1.58 -61.77
CA GLN A 36 16.57 -2.98 -61.51
C GLN A 36 18.09 -3.23 -61.67
N THR A 37 18.60 -4.29 -61.01
CA THR A 37 19.81 -5.13 -61.32
C THR A 37 21.05 -5.10 -60.39
N SER A 38 21.20 -6.22 -59.65
CA SER A 38 22.34 -7.18 -59.63
C SER A 38 23.61 -6.95 -58.75
N PRO A 39 24.33 -8.04 -58.32
CA PRO A 39 24.69 -8.26 -56.91
C PRO A 39 26.20 -8.55 -56.60
N THR A 40 26.45 -9.02 -55.35
CA THR A 40 27.64 -9.70 -54.72
C THR A 40 28.77 -8.81 -54.14
N PRO A 41 29.57 -9.28 -53.14
CA PRO A 41 29.58 -10.56 -52.41
C PRO A 41 29.71 -10.49 -50.86
N GLU A 42 29.46 -11.65 -50.21
CA GLU A 42 29.79 -11.96 -48.81
C GLU A 42 31.30 -11.99 -48.54
N PRO A 43 31.72 -11.76 -47.28
CA PRO A 43 32.95 -12.33 -46.77
C PRO A 43 32.71 -13.35 -45.65
N THR A 44 33.43 -14.44 -45.80
CA THR A 44 33.66 -15.59 -44.93
C THR A 44 34.22 -15.18 -43.56
N VAL A 45 33.75 -15.80 -42.47
CA VAL A 45 34.40 -15.72 -41.15
C VAL A 45 34.90 -17.10 -40.74
N GLN A 46 36.19 -17.10 -40.40
CA GLN A 46 37.02 -18.22 -39.99
C GLN A 46 36.52 -18.90 -38.71
N GLN A 47 36.63 -20.23 -38.67
CA GLN A 47 36.55 -21.03 -37.45
C GLN A 47 37.78 -20.78 -36.56
N ASN A 48 37.54 -20.53 -35.28
CA ASN A 48 38.52 -20.72 -34.21
C ASN A 48 37.92 -21.66 -33.15
N PRO A 49 38.72 -22.56 -32.55
CA PRO A 49 38.24 -23.62 -31.68
C PRO A 49 38.10 -23.15 -30.21
N ASP A 50 37.27 -23.88 -29.48
CA ASP A 50 37.15 -23.90 -28.02
C ASP A 50 36.61 -22.65 -27.31
N PHE A 51 35.27 -22.58 -27.23
CA PHE A 51 34.58 -21.95 -26.11
C PHE A 51 33.36 -22.81 -25.75
N GLU A 52 33.51 -23.71 -24.77
CA GLU A 52 32.36 -24.34 -24.13
C GLU A 52 31.56 -23.26 -23.39
N ALA A 53 30.38 -22.94 -23.91
CA ALA A 53 29.40 -22.15 -23.19
C ALA A 53 28.97 -22.92 -21.93
N PRO A 54 28.91 -22.29 -20.73
CA PRO A 54 28.42 -22.98 -19.56
C PRO A 54 26.97 -23.38 -19.78
N VAL A 55 26.63 -24.61 -19.39
CA VAL A 55 25.28 -25.17 -19.39
C VAL A 55 24.41 -24.41 -18.39
N ILE A 56 23.89 -23.24 -18.77
CA ILE A 56 23.03 -22.37 -17.93
C ILE A 56 21.58 -22.89 -17.91
N PHE A 57 21.18 -23.75 -18.85
CA PHE A 57 19.81 -24.24 -18.95
C PHE A 57 19.43 -25.28 -17.88
N ASP A 58 20.41 -26.01 -17.31
CA ASP A 58 20.12 -27.11 -16.39
C ASP A 58 20.02 -26.65 -14.92
N GLU A 59 20.70 -25.56 -14.57
CA GLU A 59 20.63 -24.97 -13.22
C GLU A 59 19.34 -24.16 -13.02
N ALA A 60 18.87 -23.42 -14.03
CA ALA A 60 17.56 -22.76 -14.02
C ALA A 60 16.41 -23.78 -13.95
N ALA A 61 16.54 -24.93 -14.63
CA ALA A 61 15.58 -26.02 -14.55
C ALA A 61 15.63 -26.74 -13.19
N ARG A 62 16.81 -26.92 -12.58
CA ARG A 62 16.96 -27.45 -11.21
C ARG A 62 16.40 -26.51 -10.15
N VAL A 63 16.64 -25.20 -10.26
CA VAL A 63 16.07 -24.19 -9.37
C VAL A 63 14.54 -24.16 -9.52
N ALA A 64 14.02 -24.20 -10.75
CA ALA A 64 12.58 -24.32 -11.00
C ALA A 64 11.98 -25.63 -10.43
N SER A 65 12.72 -26.75 -10.46
CA SER A 65 12.28 -28.03 -9.88
C SER A 65 12.32 -28.05 -8.34
N ASN A 66 13.27 -27.33 -7.72
CA ASN A 66 13.35 -27.17 -6.27
C ASN A 66 12.35 -26.12 -5.75
N GLU A 67 12.05 -25.08 -6.53
CA GLU A 67 10.97 -24.11 -6.23
C GLU A 67 9.57 -24.70 -6.45
N GLN A 68 9.42 -25.69 -7.35
CA GLN A 68 8.20 -26.49 -7.44
C GLN A 68 7.87 -27.21 -6.12
N GLN A 69 8.86 -27.51 -5.26
CA GLN A 69 8.65 -28.11 -3.94
C GLN A 69 8.33 -27.11 -2.81
N ALA A 70 8.60 -25.81 -2.96
CA ALA A 70 8.27 -24.81 -1.93
C ALA A 70 6.80 -24.35 -2.07
N GLY A 71 6.01 -24.42 -0.99
CA GLY A 71 4.66 -23.85 -0.99
C GLY A 71 4.66 -22.32 -1.20
N HIS A 72 3.50 -21.73 -1.45
CA HIS A 72 3.34 -20.28 -1.64
C HIS A 72 3.93 -19.46 -0.48
N LEU A 73 4.50 -18.30 -0.75
CA LEU A 73 4.82 -17.35 0.31
C LEU A 73 3.53 -16.65 0.78
N VAL A 74 3.19 -16.71 2.06
CA VAL A 74 1.99 -16.07 2.62
C VAL A 74 2.40 -14.84 3.43
N GLY A 75 2.06 -13.66 2.94
CA GLY A 75 2.27 -12.38 3.62
C GLY A 75 1.00 -11.86 4.25
N VAL A 76 1.13 -11.04 5.29
CA VAL A 76 0.03 -10.27 5.87
C VAL A 76 0.43 -8.80 6.05
N TYR A 77 -0.46 -7.85 5.79
CA TYR A 77 -0.21 -6.46 6.18
C TYR A 77 -0.45 -6.24 7.67
N PHE A 78 0.40 -5.44 8.32
CA PHE A 78 0.31 -5.10 9.73
C PHE A 78 0.10 -3.59 9.90
N MET A 79 -0.92 -3.20 10.65
CA MET A 79 -1.32 -1.82 10.87
C MET A 79 -0.85 -1.31 12.23
N PRO A 80 -0.09 -0.20 12.30
CA PRO A 80 0.16 0.46 13.55
C PRO A 80 -1.11 1.10 14.09
N SER A 81 -1.35 0.97 15.40
CA SER A 81 -2.16 1.93 16.13
C SER A 81 -1.29 3.05 16.70
N TRP A 82 -1.90 4.16 17.10
CA TRP A 82 -1.18 5.30 17.68
C TRP A 82 -1.98 5.96 18.79
N ASN A 83 -1.29 6.77 19.60
CA ASN A 83 -1.94 7.60 20.60
C ASN A 83 -2.62 8.79 19.91
N THR A 84 -3.91 8.93 20.11
CA THR A 84 -4.72 10.03 19.59
C THR A 84 -4.90 11.17 20.59
N SER A 85 -4.46 10.99 21.84
CA SER A 85 -4.51 12.03 22.86
C SER A 85 -3.39 13.05 22.68
N GLY A 86 -3.72 14.33 22.84
CA GLY A 86 -2.74 15.40 22.97
C GLY A 86 -2.09 15.48 24.37
N ASP A 87 -2.63 14.77 25.37
CA ASP A 87 -2.03 14.68 26.70
C ASP A 87 -1.01 13.54 26.73
N PRO A 88 0.30 13.82 26.93
CA PRO A 88 1.33 12.78 26.96
C PRO A 88 1.18 11.79 28.12
N LYS A 89 0.34 12.08 29.12
CA LYS A 89 0.03 11.17 30.24
C LYS A 89 -1.13 10.22 29.95
N ARG A 90 -1.82 10.41 28.83
CA ARG A 90 -2.98 9.61 28.43
C ARG A 90 -2.68 8.91 27.11
N ASP A 91 -2.81 7.58 27.10
CA ASP A 91 -2.66 6.78 25.88
C ASP A 91 -4.04 6.34 25.38
N VAL A 92 -4.58 7.05 24.38
CA VAL A 92 -5.84 6.71 23.72
C VAL A 92 -5.51 6.05 22.39
N ASP A 93 -5.54 4.72 22.39
CA ASP A 93 -5.26 3.92 21.20
C ASP A 93 -6.29 4.20 20.09
N SER A 94 -5.79 4.43 18.87
CA SER A 94 -6.59 4.77 17.69
C SER A 94 -7.59 3.69 17.28
N PHE A 95 -7.37 2.42 17.65
CA PHE A 95 -8.30 1.33 17.36
C PHE A 95 -9.28 1.13 18.52
N TRP A 96 -8.75 0.94 19.74
CA TRP A 96 -9.57 0.52 20.89
C TRP A 96 -10.61 1.56 21.29
N SER A 97 -10.27 2.85 21.17
CA SER A 97 -11.20 3.94 21.43
C SER A 97 -12.46 3.88 20.56
N CYS A 98 -12.35 3.37 19.33
CA CYS A 98 -13.45 3.23 18.39
C CYS A 98 -14.23 1.90 18.52
N LEU A 99 -13.62 0.88 19.12
CA LEU A 99 -14.32 -0.37 19.42
C LEU A 99 -15.10 -0.30 20.74
N THR A 100 -14.61 0.47 21.72
CA THR A 100 -15.16 0.52 23.09
C THR A 100 -16.20 1.61 23.28
N GLY A 101 -16.21 2.65 22.44
CA GLY A 101 -17.10 3.79 22.58
C GLY A 101 -16.97 4.75 21.40
N ARG A 102 -17.58 5.92 21.53
CA ARG A 102 -17.55 6.97 20.50
C ARG A 102 -16.87 8.26 20.98
N GLU A 103 -16.79 8.43 22.29
CA GLU A 103 -16.38 9.65 22.97
C GLU A 103 -14.90 9.98 22.72
N ASP A 104 -14.05 8.96 22.65
CA ASP A 104 -12.61 9.11 22.43
C ASP A 104 -12.18 8.63 21.03
N CYS A 105 -13.11 8.19 20.18
CA CYS A 105 -12.77 7.68 18.86
C CYS A 105 -12.42 8.80 17.89
N SER A 106 -11.12 8.96 17.61
CA SER A 106 -10.61 9.99 16.69
C SER A 106 -11.19 9.89 15.28
N SER A 107 -11.44 8.68 14.77
CA SER A 107 -12.03 8.46 13.44
C SER A 107 -13.44 9.04 13.32
N LEU A 108 -14.26 8.95 14.40
CA LEU A 108 -15.60 9.54 14.43
C LEU A 108 -15.55 11.06 14.59
N GLN A 109 -14.47 11.61 15.11
CA GLN A 109 -14.28 13.04 15.31
C GLN A 109 -13.58 13.73 14.15
N ASN A 110 -13.06 12.97 13.18
CA ASN A 110 -12.27 13.49 12.08
C ASN A 110 -13.06 14.53 11.27
N PRO A 111 -12.70 15.82 11.32
CA PRO A 111 -13.44 16.88 10.65
C PRO A 111 -13.22 16.87 9.14
N GLY A 112 -12.11 16.28 8.68
CA GLY A 112 -11.85 16.06 7.26
C GLY A 112 -12.88 15.11 6.67
N ILE A 113 -13.24 14.02 7.36
CA ILE A 113 -14.21 13.03 6.86
C ILE A 113 -15.66 13.50 7.11
N TRP A 114 -15.95 13.94 8.33
CA TRP A 114 -17.33 14.14 8.79
C TRP A 114 -17.77 15.60 8.89
N GLY A 115 -16.84 16.55 8.75
CA GLY A 115 -17.07 17.95 9.03
C GLY A 115 -16.93 18.32 10.51
N PRO A 116 -17.13 19.59 10.88
CA PRO A 116 -16.76 20.14 12.19
C PRO A 116 -17.53 19.56 13.39
N ARG A 117 -18.61 18.80 13.15
CA ARG A 117 -19.40 18.14 14.20
C ARG A 117 -19.07 16.65 14.37
N GLY A 118 -18.07 16.14 13.65
CA GLY A 118 -17.79 14.71 13.61
C GLY A 118 -18.96 13.92 13.01
N ARG A 119 -18.93 12.60 13.19
CA ARG A 119 -19.92 11.65 12.68
C ARG A 119 -21.28 11.87 13.34
N ILE A 120 -22.29 12.20 12.54
CA ILE A 120 -23.66 12.45 13.02
C ILE A 120 -24.56 11.21 12.86
N TYR A 121 -24.89 10.54 13.96
CA TYR A 121 -25.83 9.41 13.96
C TYR A 121 -27.29 9.87 14.01
N ASN A 122 -28.19 9.12 13.36
CA ASN A 122 -29.63 9.44 13.31
C ASN A 122 -30.49 8.16 13.28
N ARG A 123 -31.81 8.28 13.18
CA ARG A 123 -32.73 7.11 13.17
C ARG A 123 -32.49 6.15 12.00
N GLN A 124 -32.16 6.68 10.83
CA GLN A 124 -31.90 5.86 9.65
C GLN A 124 -30.55 5.14 9.77
N TYR A 125 -29.61 5.76 10.49
CA TYR A 125 -28.23 5.29 10.62
C TYR A 125 -27.71 5.49 12.05
N PRO A 126 -28.17 4.61 12.96
CA PRO A 126 -27.86 4.71 14.38
C PRO A 126 -26.39 4.38 14.63
N TYR A 127 -25.91 4.77 15.82
CA TYR A 127 -24.65 4.23 16.32
C TYR A 127 -24.87 2.77 16.70
N GLU A 128 -24.00 1.90 16.21
CA GLU A 128 -24.13 0.44 16.36
C GLU A 128 -23.05 -0.18 17.25
N GLY A 129 -22.15 0.65 17.78
CA GLY A 129 -21.18 0.20 18.77
C GLY A 129 -21.76 0.18 20.20
N PRO A 130 -20.95 -0.24 21.18
CA PRO A 130 -19.56 -0.67 21.04
C PRO A 130 -19.44 -2.03 20.31
N PHE A 131 -18.33 -2.22 19.61
CA PHE A 131 -18.03 -3.41 18.79
C PHE A 131 -17.15 -4.39 19.59
N LEU A 132 -17.64 -4.83 20.75
CA LEU A 132 -16.85 -5.60 21.71
C LEU A 132 -16.53 -7.02 21.23
N GLU A 133 -17.27 -7.56 20.26
CA GLU A 133 -16.96 -8.83 19.60
C GLU A 133 -15.61 -8.78 18.84
N ARG A 134 -15.15 -7.57 18.50
CA ARG A 134 -13.85 -7.34 17.85
C ARG A 134 -12.70 -7.22 18.85
N LYS A 135 -12.97 -7.31 20.16
CA LYS A 135 -11.93 -7.25 21.18
C LYS A 135 -10.89 -8.37 20.93
N PRO A 136 -9.58 -8.06 20.87
CA PRO A 136 -8.57 -9.08 20.66
C PRO A 136 -8.68 -10.19 21.69
N HIS A 137 -8.37 -11.41 21.26
CA HIS A 137 -8.53 -12.61 22.08
C HIS A 137 -7.74 -12.47 23.39
N ALA A 138 -8.25 -13.05 24.49
CA ALA A 138 -7.66 -12.87 25.83
C ALA A 138 -6.18 -13.30 25.90
N SER A 139 -5.75 -14.25 25.05
CA SER A 139 -4.34 -14.66 24.95
C SER A 139 -3.39 -13.60 24.39
N LEU A 140 -3.93 -12.54 23.75
CA LEU A 140 -3.20 -11.36 23.27
C LEU A 140 -3.30 -10.18 24.26
N GLY A 141 -3.97 -10.37 25.40
CA GLY A 141 -4.14 -9.33 26.43
C GLY A 141 -5.39 -8.45 26.25
N GLY A 142 -6.32 -8.80 25.36
CA GLY A 142 -7.53 -7.98 25.14
C GLY A 142 -7.22 -6.69 24.40
N PHE A 143 -7.76 -5.55 24.85
CA PHE A 143 -7.36 -4.22 24.35
C PHE A 143 -5.95 -3.87 24.84
N TYR A 144 -4.96 -4.54 24.24
CA TYR A 144 -3.56 -4.50 24.63
C TYR A 144 -2.92 -3.13 24.35
N LYS A 145 -1.86 -2.82 25.09
CA LYS A 145 -1.01 -1.68 24.75
C LYS A 145 -0.18 -2.05 23.51
N ARG A 146 -0.15 -1.18 22.50
CA ARG A 146 0.50 -1.45 21.21
C ARG A 146 1.98 -1.84 21.29
N ASP A 147 2.67 -1.43 22.36
CA ASP A 147 4.08 -1.72 22.64
C ASP A 147 4.27 -2.77 23.74
N ASP A 148 3.25 -3.57 24.10
CA ASP A 148 3.40 -4.67 25.05
C ASP A 148 4.24 -5.83 24.44
N PRO A 149 5.42 -6.15 25.00
CA PRO A 149 6.27 -7.21 24.48
C PRO A 149 5.60 -8.59 24.50
N LYS A 150 4.71 -8.85 25.48
CA LYS A 150 4.02 -10.15 25.57
C LYS A 150 3.06 -10.34 24.41
N THR A 151 2.28 -9.30 24.09
CA THR A 151 1.40 -9.31 22.91
C THR A 151 2.22 -9.43 21.63
N ALA A 152 3.26 -8.61 21.44
CA ALA A 152 4.09 -8.64 20.24
C ALA A 152 4.67 -10.05 19.97
N LYS A 153 5.23 -10.70 21.01
CA LYS A 153 5.70 -12.08 20.92
C LYS A 153 4.58 -13.05 20.50
N LYS A 154 3.39 -12.93 21.08
CA LYS A 154 2.25 -13.80 20.75
C LYS A 154 1.74 -13.59 19.32
N GLN A 155 1.72 -12.34 18.84
CA GLN A 155 1.37 -12.03 17.45
C GLN A 155 2.36 -12.71 16.48
N LEU A 156 3.67 -12.62 16.74
CA LEU A 156 4.70 -13.30 15.95
C LEU A 156 4.53 -14.82 15.96
N GLU A 157 4.31 -15.41 17.14
CA GLU A 157 4.07 -16.85 17.29
C GLU A 157 2.81 -17.29 16.52
N TYR A 158 1.72 -16.53 16.59
CA TYR A 158 0.49 -16.85 15.87
C TYR A 158 0.64 -16.72 14.37
N MET A 159 1.27 -15.67 13.87
CA MET A 159 1.56 -15.57 12.43
C MET A 159 2.35 -16.80 11.96
N LYS A 160 3.47 -17.11 12.63
CA LYS A 160 4.34 -18.22 12.24
C LYS A 160 3.64 -19.58 12.30
N ASN A 161 2.96 -19.86 13.42
CA ASN A 161 2.41 -21.20 13.69
C ASN A 161 1.14 -21.52 12.88
N TYR A 162 0.55 -20.53 12.22
CA TYR A 162 -0.64 -20.71 11.38
C TYR A 162 -0.36 -20.49 9.88
N GLY A 163 0.92 -20.56 9.47
CA GLY A 163 1.30 -20.58 8.06
C GLY A 163 1.43 -19.21 7.39
N ILE A 164 1.62 -18.15 8.17
CA ILE A 164 2.05 -16.84 7.64
C ILE A 164 3.59 -16.80 7.66
N ASP A 165 4.18 -16.49 6.52
CA ASP A 165 5.62 -16.53 6.31
C ASP A 165 6.29 -15.17 6.62
N PHE A 166 5.57 -14.06 6.39
CA PHE A 166 6.05 -12.71 6.70
C PHE A 166 4.92 -11.71 6.98
N PHE A 167 5.26 -10.59 7.62
CA PHE A 167 4.37 -9.44 7.72
C PHE A 167 4.95 -8.20 7.01
N ALA A 168 4.12 -7.45 6.30
CA ALA A 168 4.47 -6.17 5.70
C ALA A 168 3.91 -5.05 6.59
N TYR A 169 4.78 -4.34 7.30
CA TYR A 169 4.38 -3.34 8.28
C TYR A 169 4.10 -1.98 7.62
N ASN A 170 2.91 -1.43 7.84
CA ASN A 170 2.57 -0.09 7.38
C ASN A 170 3.45 0.94 8.08
N TRP A 171 4.41 1.48 7.35
CA TRP A 171 5.46 2.36 7.85
C TRP A 171 5.25 3.77 7.34
N PHE A 172 5.35 4.75 8.25
CA PHE A 172 5.02 6.15 8.00
C PHE A 172 6.21 7.05 8.33
N PHE A 173 6.32 8.15 7.60
CA PHE A 173 7.39 9.12 7.76
C PHE A 173 6.88 10.54 7.58
N GLY A 174 7.01 11.35 8.62
CA GLY A 174 6.60 12.74 8.58
C GLY A 174 7.71 13.61 8.02
N ARG A 175 7.56 14.16 6.81
CA ARG A 175 8.65 14.90 6.11
C ARG A 175 9.01 16.26 6.70
N HIS A 176 8.12 16.88 7.46
CA HIS A 176 8.20 18.29 7.81
C HIS A 176 8.80 18.56 9.21
N TYR A 177 9.21 17.53 9.96
CA TYR A 177 9.66 17.70 11.33
C TYR A 177 11.15 18.06 11.42
N TYR A 178 11.47 19.31 11.72
CA TYR A 178 12.81 19.68 12.18
C TYR A 178 12.94 19.46 13.69
N TYR A 179 14.03 18.84 14.11
CA TYR A 179 14.35 18.54 15.51
C TYR A 179 15.80 18.89 15.83
N HIS A 180 16.12 18.87 17.13
CA HIS A 180 17.34 19.40 17.73
C HIS A 180 18.08 18.27 18.45
N LEU A 181 19.24 17.86 17.94
CA LEU A 181 19.95 16.69 18.47
C LEU A 181 20.57 16.93 19.86
N TYR A 182 20.85 18.18 20.23
CA TYR A 182 21.36 18.51 21.57
C TYR A 182 20.23 18.64 22.60
N PHE A 183 18.97 18.60 22.17
CA PHE A 183 17.82 18.59 23.06
C PHE A 183 17.51 17.16 23.51
N GLY A 184 17.64 16.88 24.80
CA GLY A 184 17.54 15.53 25.39
C GLY A 184 16.37 14.68 24.88
N PRO A 185 15.11 15.17 24.89
CA PRO A 185 13.96 14.43 24.37
C PRO A 185 14.03 14.06 22.88
N GLN A 186 14.77 14.82 22.07
CA GLN A 186 14.91 14.61 20.61
C GLN A 186 16.24 13.97 20.20
N SER A 187 17.19 13.85 21.12
CA SER A 187 18.54 13.32 20.87
C SER A 187 18.59 11.90 20.29
N LYS A 188 17.51 11.11 20.49
CA LYS A 188 17.40 9.73 20.01
C LYS A 188 16.70 9.59 18.66
N ILE A 189 16.18 10.68 18.10
CA ILE A 189 15.56 10.66 16.77
C ILE A 189 16.67 10.40 15.76
N TYR A 190 16.49 9.37 14.94
CA TYR A 190 17.47 8.97 13.93
C TYR A 190 17.84 10.15 13.02
N TYR A 191 19.13 10.42 12.88
CA TYR A 191 19.68 11.29 11.86
C TYR A 191 20.91 10.59 11.27
N PRO A 192 21.07 10.51 9.93
CA PRO A 192 22.19 9.79 9.37
C PRO A 192 23.53 10.34 9.86
N GLU A 193 24.47 9.45 10.15
CA GLU A 193 25.76 9.83 10.71
C GLU A 193 26.51 10.80 9.79
N GLY A 194 27.10 11.85 10.38
CA GLY A 194 27.87 12.87 9.64
C GLY A 194 27.03 13.85 8.80
N TRP A 195 25.69 13.74 8.82
CA TRP A 195 24.85 14.74 8.15
C TRP A 195 24.88 16.09 8.89
N LYS A 196 24.71 17.17 8.12
CA LYS A 196 24.87 18.54 8.63
C LYS A 196 23.83 18.87 9.69
N ILE A 197 24.28 19.52 10.76
CA ILE A 197 23.45 20.12 11.78
C ILE A 197 23.86 21.58 11.98
N ASP A 198 22.97 22.39 12.54
CA ASP A 198 23.28 23.72 13.04
C ASP A 198 23.62 23.66 14.54
N PRO A 199 24.90 23.71 14.92
CA PRO A 199 25.30 23.64 16.32
C PRO A 199 24.88 24.89 17.10
N ASN A 200 24.61 26.01 16.42
CA ASN A 200 24.16 27.25 17.07
C ASN A 200 22.65 27.25 17.38
N ARG A 201 21.94 26.18 17.01
CA ARG A 201 20.51 25.98 17.28
C ARG A 201 20.28 24.60 17.88
N ASP A 202 20.97 24.28 18.97
CA ASP A 202 20.82 23.01 19.70
C ASP A 202 20.98 21.77 18.81
N GLY A 203 21.86 21.85 17.81
CA GLY A 203 22.08 20.76 16.87
C GLY A 203 20.87 20.51 15.96
N ARG A 204 20.20 21.56 15.51
CA ARG A 204 19.07 21.47 14.57
C ARG A 204 19.49 20.74 13.32
N VAL A 205 18.72 19.73 12.91
CA VAL A 205 19.01 18.97 11.69
C VAL A 205 18.85 19.83 10.45
N ALA A 206 19.74 19.68 9.45
CA ALA A 206 19.60 20.40 8.19
C ALA A 206 18.54 19.79 7.25
N VAL A 207 18.18 18.52 7.46
CA VAL A 207 17.17 17.81 6.66
C VAL A 207 16.09 17.28 7.61
N PRO A 208 14.84 17.73 7.45
CA PRO A 208 13.77 17.38 8.36
C PRO A 208 13.31 15.93 8.19
N GLY A 209 12.43 15.55 9.08
CA GLY A 209 11.59 14.36 9.01
C GLY A 209 12.03 13.23 9.91
N LEU A 210 11.05 12.45 10.37
CA LEU A 210 11.23 11.36 11.33
C LEU A 210 10.22 10.25 11.07
N GLU A 211 10.54 9.06 11.57
CA GLU A 211 9.63 7.91 11.57
C GLU A 211 8.47 8.12 12.52
N GLU A 212 7.29 7.64 12.12
CA GLU A 212 6.10 7.77 12.93
C GLU A 212 5.48 6.42 13.23
N TRP A 213 4.88 6.35 14.42
CA TRP A 213 4.16 5.18 14.92
C TRP A 213 5.03 3.90 14.93
N SER A 214 6.34 4.06 15.13
CA SER A 214 7.32 2.97 15.09
C SER A 214 7.46 2.17 16.39
N ASP A 215 6.76 2.55 17.46
CA ASP A 215 6.90 1.91 18.79
C ASP A 215 6.54 0.43 18.73
N GLN A 216 5.40 0.11 18.09
CA GLN A 216 4.93 -1.27 17.93
C GLN A 216 5.86 -2.09 17.04
N LEU A 217 6.35 -1.53 15.92
CA LEU A 217 7.37 -2.19 15.10
C LEU A 217 8.64 -2.46 15.91
N THR A 218 9.10 -1.49 16.71
CA THR A 218 10.32 -1.62 17.51
C THR A 218 10.21 -2.82 18.45
N VAL A 219 9.09 -2.97 19.16
CA VAL A 219 8.87 -4.09 20.08
C VAL A 219 8.71 -5.41 19.32
N LEU A 220 7.98 -5.44 18.20
CA LEU A 220 7.89 -6.63 17.34
C LEU A 220 9.28 -7.12 16.91
N LEU A 221 10.15 -6.22 16.44
CA LEU A 221 11.49 -6.59 16.00
C LEU A 221 12.40 -7.05 17.15
N GLN A 222 12.29 -6.42 18.33
CA GLN A 222 13.02 -6.84 19.52
C GLN A 222 12.58 -8.22 20.02
N GLU A 223 11.27 -8.51 20.03
CA GLU A 223 10.78 -9.83 20.41
C GLU A 223 11.11 -10.89 19.36
N ASN A 224 11.09 -10.54 18.07
CA ASN A 224 11.48 -11.45 17.00
C ASN A 224 12.96 -11.86 17.13
N GLU A 225 13.86 -10.92 17.42
CA GLU A 225 15.29 -11.22 17.62
C GLU A 225 15.58 -12.21 18.76
N LYS A 226 14.72 -12.24 19.79
CA LYS A 226 14.84 -13.16 20.93
C LYS A 226 14.45 -14.59 20.56
N LEU A 227 13.74 -14.81 19.44
CA LEU A 227 13.32 -16.13 18.99
C LEU A 227 14.48 -16.87 18.30
N PRO A 228 14.52 -18.22 18.40
CA PRO A 228 15.39 -19.04 17.57
C PRO A 228 15.22 -18.72 16.08
N ALA A 229 16.31 -18.82 15.30
CA ALA A 229 16.32 -18.36 13.90
C ALA A 229 15.23 -19.00 13.01
N ASP A 230 14.85 -20.26 13.27
CA ASP A 230 13.77 -20.97 12.55
C ASP A 230 12.36 -20.48 12.94
N LYS A 231 12.22 -19.87 14.12
CA LYS A 231 10.97 -19.30 14.65
C LYS A 231 10.81 -17.82 14.34
N GLN A 232 11.86 -17.15 13.88
CA GLN A 232 11.78 -15.75 13.46
C GLN A 232 10.83 -15.58 12.27
N MET A 233 9.99 -14.55 12.36
CA MET A 233 9.18 -14.07 11.25
C MET A 233 10.04 -13.26 10.30
N LYS A 234 9.84 -13.43 8.99
CA LYS A 234 10.32 -12.43 8.04
C LYS A 234 9.40 -11.22 8.07
N TRP A 235 9.91 -10.06 7.68
CA TRP A 235 9.09 -8.87 7.59
C TRP A 235 9.60 -7.88 6.55
N ALA A 236 8.70 -7.04 6.04
CA ALA A 236 9.02 -6.00 5.06
C ALA A 236 8.39 -4.66 5.46
N ILE A 237 8.92 -3.58 4.90
CA ILE A 237 8.27 -2.27 4.96
C ILE A 237 7.15 -2.24 3.92
N ASN A 238 5.96 -1.82 4.34
CA ASN A 238 4.93 -1.29 3.47
C ASN A 238 4.88 0.23 3.64
N TRP A 239 5.54 0.96 2.76
CA TRP A 239 5.68 2.40 2.88
C TRP A 239 4.36 3.09 2.53
N CYS A 240 3.76 3.73 3.53
CA CYS A 240 2.59 4.58 3.40
C CYS A 240 3.04 6.04 3.28
N ASP A 241 2.82 6.63 2.11
CA ASP A 241 3.18 8.02 1.88
C ASP A 241 2.32 9.00 2.71
N ASP A 242 2.73 10.27 2.74
CA ASP A 242 2.06 11.34 3.48
C ASP A 242 0.55 11.39 3.20
N SER A 243 -0.23 11.79 4.20
CA SER A 243 -1.61 12.20 3.97
C SER A 243 -1.65 13.57 3.27
N ASP A 244 -2.82 13.98 2.76
CA ASP A 244 -2.98 15.32 2.20
C ASP A 244 -2.71 16.42 3.25
N GLU A 245 -3.06 16.18 4.52
CA GLU A 245 -2.73 17.08 5.63
C GLU A 245 -1.21 17.19 5.82
N ARG A 246 -0.49 16.06 5.82
CA ARG A 246 0.98 16.05 5.97
C ARG A 246 1.69 16.70 4.78
N TRP A 247 1.15 16.53 3.58
CA TRP A 247 1.63 17.24 2.39
C TRP A 247 1.46 18.76 2.50
N LYS A 248 0.33 19.23 3.06
CA LYS A 248 0.15 20.66 3.37
C LYS A 248 1.14 21.16 4.43
N LEU A 249 1.42 20.37 5.47
CA LEU A 249 2.43 20.71 6.48
C LEU A 249 3.85 20.77 5.90
N TRP A 250 4.18 19.90 4.95
CA TRP A 250 5.42 20.01 4.17
C TRP A 250 5.50 21.34 3.42
N LEU A 251 4.43 21.73 2.72
CA LEU A 251 4.39 22.99 1.97
C LEU A 251 4.41 24.23 2.89
N ASP A 252 3.94 24.12 4.14
CA ASP A 252 3.98 25.20 5.15
C ASP A 252 5.39 25.48 5.68
N LEU A 253 6.38 24.61 5.44
CA LEU A 253 7.74 24.77 5.99
C LEU A 253 8.32 26.16 5.74
N GLY A 254 8.15 26.68 4.51
CA GLY A 254 8.67 27.97 4.10
C GLY A 254 7.64 29.10 4.07
N SER A 255 6.46 28.93 4.67
CA SER A 255 5.42 29.96 4.64
C SER A 255 5.80 31.17 5.51
N PRO A 256 5.37 32.40 5.16
CA PRO A 256 5.57 33.58 6.01
C PRO A 256 5.06 33.37 7.44
N GLU A 257 3.94 32.68 7.60
CA GLU A 257 3.34 32.37 8.90
C GLU A 257 4.21 31.42 9.73
N SER A 258 4.81 30.39 9.09
CA SER A 258 5.71 29.45 9.75
C SER A 258 7.00 30.12 10.23
N MET A 259 7.52 31.03 9.42
CA MET A 259 8.70 31.84 9.72
C MET A 259 8.43 32.86 10.84
N ALA A 260 7.31 33.59 10.76
CA ALA A 260 6.91 34.56 11.78
C ALA A 260 6.63 33.91 13.13
N ALA A 261 6.11 32.67 13.14
CA ALA A 261 5.88 31.89 14.35
C ALA A 261 7.15 31.23 14.91
N GLY A 262 8.30 31.37 14.24
CA GLY A 262 9.57 30.75 14.65
C GLY A 262 9.56 29.22 14.58
N ARG A 263 8.66 28.61 13.79
CA ARG A 263 8.61 27.15 13.58
C ARG A 263 9.78 26.67 12.72
N ASN A 264 10.11 27.48 11.71
CA ASN A 264 11.20 27.24 10.77
C ASN A 264 12.02 28.52 10.55
N PHE A 265 13.18 28.38 9.92
CA PHE A 265 14.19 29.44 9.81
C PHE A 265 14.52 29.81 8.35
N PRO A 266 15.15 30.98 8.11
CA PRO A 266 15.53 31.41 6.77
C PRO A 266 16.35 30.35 6.02
N GLY A 267 15.87 29.99 4.83
CA GLY A 267 16.46 28.95 3.97
C GLY A 267 15.75 27.58 4.07
N GLU A 268 15.01 27.32 5.14
CA GLU A 268 14.20 26.10 5.29
C GLU A 268 12.92 26.24 4.48
N LYS A 269 12.93 25.70 3.27
CA LYS A 269 11.80 25.75 2.35
C LYS A 269 11.59 24.39 1.68
N PRO A 270 10.34 24.03 1.37
CA PRO A 270 10.02 22.78 0.71
C PRO A 270 10.31 22.90 -0.78
N ASP A 271 11.59 22.89 -1.15
CA ASP A 271 12.00 22.91 -2.56
C ASP A 271 12.37 21.51 -3.07
N ARG A 272 12.63 21.43 -4.38
CA ARG A 272 13.00 20.18 -5.06
C ARG A 272 14.22 19.51 -4.41
N ASN A 273 15.22 20.29 -4.00
CA ASN A 273 16.45 19.74 -3.44
C ASN A 273 16.19 19.16 -2.05
N LEU A 274 15.47 19.89 -1.19
CA LEU A 274 15.11 19.38 0.13
C LEU A 274 14.21 18.16 0.03
N TYR A 275 13.26 18.12 -0.92
CA TYR A 275 12.41 16.95 -1.14
C TYR A 275 13.23 15.70 -1.48
N LEU A 276 14.22 15.82 -2.38
CA LEU A 276 15.13 14.71 -2.72
C LEU A 276 16.03 14.32 -1.54
N GLN A 277 16.51 15.27 -0.74
CA GLN A 277 17.29 14.97 0.46
C GLN A 277 16.48 14.24 1.52
N VAL A 278 15.21 14.60 1.69
CA VAL A 278 14.28 13.88 2.58
C VAL A 278 14.02 12.46 2.06
N HIS A 279 13.86 12.29 0.74
CA HIS A 279 13.74 10.96 0.13
C HIS A 279 15.00 10.09 0.35
N ASP A 280 16.19 10.69 0.23
CA ASP A 280 17.44 10.00 0.58
C ASP A 280 17.52 9.64 2.05
N LYS A 281 17.07 10.54 2.93
CA LYS A 281 17.03 10.30 4.38
C LYS A 281 16.13 9.11 4.71
N ILE A 282 14.95 9.02 4.08
CA ILE A 282 14.04 7.87 4.21
C ILE A 282 14.75 6.58 3.79
N THR A 283 15.42 6.58 2.63
CA THR A 283 16.12 5.39 2.13
C THR A 283 17.32 5.02 3.02
N GLN A 284 18.12 6.00 3.45
CA GLN A 284 19.28 5.79 4.32
C GLN A 284 18.85 5.22 5.67
N LEU A 285 17.73 5.70 6.21
CA LEU A 285 17.12 5.16 7.42
C LEU A 285 16.80 3.67 7.25
N TRP A 286 16.15 3.29 6.14
CA TRP A 286 15.86 1.88 5.90
C TRP A 286 17.12 1.03 5.81
N ILE A 287 18.17 1.54 5.15
CA ILE A 287 19.47 0.86 5.03
C ILE A 287 20.10 0.65 6.40
N ASP A 288 20.14 1.69 7.22
CA ASP A 288 20.84 1.67 8.51
C ASP A 288 20.10 0.86 9.56
N LYS A 289 18.77 1.00 9.61
CA LYS A 289 17.93 0.43 10.68
C LYS A 289 17.38 -0.95 10.32
N TYR A 290 17.09 -1.22 9.04
CA TYR A 290 16.22 -2.34 8.66
C TYR A 290 16.85 -3.33 7.67
N PHE A 291 17.38 -2.89 6.52
CA PHE A 291 17.77 -3.80 5.44
C PHE A 291 18.91 -4.78 5.79
N LYS A 292 19.75 -4.40 6.77
CA LYS A 292 20.85 -5.23 7.27
C LYS A 292 20.39 -6.33 8.24
N ARG A 293 19.15 -6.29 8.72
CA ARG A 293 18.64 -7.33 9.62
C ARG A 293 18.52 -8.67 8.88
N LYS A 294 18.74 -9.77 9.61
CA LYS A 294 18.63 -11.14 9.07
C LYS A 294 17.17 -11.55 8.84
N ASP A 295 16.25 -10.98 9.61
CA ASP A 295 14.81 -11.22 9.53
C ASP A 295 14.10 -10.29 8.53
N TYR A 296 14.79 -9.34 7.90
CA TYR A 296 14.21 -8.54 6.82
C TYR A 296 13.96 -9.41 5.59
N LEU A 297 12.80 -9.25 4.96
CA LEU A 297 12.38 -9.98 3.77
C LEU A 297 13.22 -9.51 2.57
N LYS A 298 13.81 -10.48 1.88
CA LYS A 298 14.64 -10.28 0.69
C LYS A 298 14.14 -11.18 -0.42
N ASP A 299 14.33 -10.74 -1.65
CA ASP A 299 14.13 -11.60 -2.81
C ASP A 299 15.26 -12.66 -2.91
N PRO A 300 15.17 -13.64 -3.85
CA PRO A 300 16.20 -14.67 -4.01
C PRO A 300 17.60 -14.12 -4.29
N ASP A 301 17.71 -12.94 -4.91
CA ASP A 301 18.99 -12.27 -5.16
C ASP A 301 19.57 -11.63 -3.90
N GLY A 302 18.78 -11.48 -2.83
CA GLY A 302 19.17 -10.86 -1.57
C GLY A 302 18.88 -9.36 -1.49
N ARG A 303 18.09 -8.80 -2.43
CA ARG A 303 17.65 -7.40 -2.39
C ARG A 303 16.51 -7.26 -1.36
N PRO A 304 16.54 -6.27 -0.46
CA PRO A 304 15.41 -5.96 0.41
C PRO A 304 14.14 -5.68 -0.42
N ILE A 305 13.02 -6.24 0.01
CA ILE A 305 11.71 -5.99 -0.59
C ILE A 305 11.02 -4.84 0.16
N VAL A 306 10.54 -3.85 -0.59
CA VAL A 306 9.71 -2.76 -0.07
C VAL A 306 8.36 -2.78 -0.81
N TYR A 307 7.30 -2.96 -0.04
CA TYR A 307 5.95 -2.70 -0.50
C TYR A 307 5.70 -1.19 -0.49
N PHE A 308 5.05 -0.69 -1.54
CA PHE A 308 4.82 0.74 -1.73
C PHE A 308 3.32 0.99 -1.82
N TYR A 309 2.77 1.52 -0.73
CA TYR A 309 1.34 1.78 -0.62
C TYR A 309 0.94 2.96 -1.48
N PHE A 310 0.06 2.69 -2.44
CA PHE A 310 -0.61 3.69 -3.29
C PHE A 310 0.39 4.63 -3.99
N PRO A 311 1.24 4.12 -4.92
CA PRO A 311 2.32 4.89 -5.55
C PRO A 311 1.90 6.22 -6.19
N GLN A 312 0.65 6.31 -6.64
CA GLN A 312 0.07 7.51 -7.27
C GLN A 312 0.03 8.73 -6.34
N ASP A 313 -0.01 8.51 -5.02
CA ASP A 313 -0.02 9.59 -4.03
C ASP A 313 1.35 10.26 -3.98
N THR A 314 2.42 9.46 -3.92
CA THR A 314 3.80 9.96 -4.03
C THR A 314 4.09 10.51 -5.41
N GLU A 315 3.67 9.85 -6.49
CA GLU A 315 3.85 10.35 -7.87
C GLU A 315 3.26 11.76 -8.00
N SER A 316 2.02 11.93 -7.56
CA SER A 316 1.32 13.22 -7.64
C SER A 316 2.06 14.33 -6.92
N ARG A 317 2.58 14.07 -5.72
CA ARG A 317 3.29 15.07 -4.91
C ARG A 317 4.70 15.34 -5.42
N ALA A 318 5.43 14.31 -5.84
CA ALA A 318 6.75 14.45 -6.45
C ALA A 318 6.67 15.27 -7.75
N SER A 319 5.59 15.10 -8.53
CA SER A 319 5.38 15.85 -9.78
C SER A 319 5.29 17.37 -9.57
N PHE A 320 4.90 17.84 -8.38
CA PHE A 320 4.90 19.27 -8.04
C PHE A 320 6.29 19.89 -8.16
N TYR A 321 7.34 19.10 -7.89
CA TYR A 321 8.75 19.49 -8.06
C TYR A 321 9.35 19.05 -9.40
N GLY A 322 8.52 18.57 -10.34
CA GLY A 322 8.99 17.98 -11.60
C GLY A 322 9.81 16.70 -11.42
N ILE A 323 9.62 16.00 -10.30
CA ILE A 323 10.30 14.73 -10.01
C ILE A 323 9.39 13.58 -10.45
N SER A 324 9.96 12.62 -11.18
CA SER A 324 9.24 11.42 -11.59
C SER A 324 9.32 10.32 -10.53
N MET A 325 8.35 9.40 -10.52
CA MET A 325 8.44 8.20 -9.66
C MET A 325 9.71 7.39 -9.95
N LYS A 326 10.09 7.27 -11.24
CA LYS A 326 11.32 6.58 -11.65
C LYS A 326 12.56 7.19 -11.03
N GLU A 327 12.66 8.51 -11.01
CA GLU A 327 13.77 9.22 -10.38
C GLU A 327 13.88 8.88 -8.89
N LEU A 328 12.76 8.84 -8.16
CA LEU A 328 12.75 8.49 -6.73
C LEU A 328 13.19 7.05 -6.50
N LEU A 329 12.62 6.08 -7.23
CA LEU A 329 12.95 4.66 -7.04
C LEU A 329 14.39 4.37 -7.45
N ASP A 330 14.86 4.92 -8.58
CA ASP A 330 16.26 4.77 -9.01
C ASP A 330 17.23 5.35 -7.99
N ARG A 331 16.89 6.50 -7.39
CA ARG A 331 17.70 7.13 -6.35
C ARG A 331 17.80 6.24 -5.11
N SER A 332 16.70 5.63 -4.69
CA SER A 332 16.72 4.67 -3.57
C SER A 332 17.54 3.42 -3.89
N LYS A 333 17.39 2.85 -5.10
CA LYS A 333 18.17 1.68 -5.56
C LYS A 333 19.66 2.01 -5.60
N ALA A 334 20.03 3.16 -6.16
CA ALA A 334 21.43 3.62 -6.23
C ALA A 334 22.04 3.85 -4.84
N LEU A 335 21.29 4.43 -3.90
CA LEU A 335 21.76 4.63 -2.53
C LEU A 335 21.97 3.30 -1.79
N ALA A 336 21.07 2.32 -1.99
CA ALA A 336 21.26 0.98 -1.45
C ALA A 336 22.53 0.31 -2.00
N ILE A 337 22.77 0.42 -3.32
CA ILE A 337 23.99 -0.11 -3.96
C ILE A 337 25.24 0.55 -3.41
N LYS A 338 25.23 1.88 -3.26
CA LYS A 338 26.33 2.63 -2.66
C LYS A 338 26.63 2.19 -1.22
N ASN A 339 25.63 1.70 -0.49
CA ASN A 339 25.76 1.17 0.87
C ASN A 339 26.01 -0.35 0.92
N GLY A 340 26.41 -0.97 -0.20
CA GLY A 340 26.83 -2.38 -0.25
C GLY A 340 25.69 -3.39 -0.37
N LEU A 341 24.46 -2.96 -0.65
CA LEU A 341 23.34 -3.85 -0.98
C LEU A 341 23.27 -4.09 -2.49
N LYS A 342 22.52 -5.10 -2.93
CA LYS A 342 22.34 -5.41 -4.37
C LYS A 342 21.28 -4.52 -5.07
N GLY A 343 20.67 -3.59 -4.35
CA GLY A 343 19.54 -2.77 -4.80
C GLY A 343 18.35 -2.88 -3.87
N ILE A 344 17.15 -2.55 -4.36
CA ILE A 344 15.86 -2.68 -3.65
C ILE A 344 14.84 -3.19 -4.67
N LYS A 345 14.03 -4.18 -4.28
CA LYS A 345 12.87 -4.63 -5.06
C LYS A 345 11.62 -3.90 -4.55
N PHE A 346 10.97 -3.12 -5.42
CA PHE A 346 9.75 -2.40 -5.08
C PHE A 346 8.51 -3.10 -5.63
N ILE A 347 7.50 -3.29 -4.79
CA ILE A 347 6.20 -3.88 -5.16
C ILE A 347 5.13 -2.83 -4.93
N ALA A 348 4.34 -2.51 -5.96
CA ALA A 348 3.23 -1.59 -5.81
C ALA A 348 2.06 -2.27 -5.08
N VAL A 349 1.54 -1.63 -4.03
CA VAL A 349 0.29 -1.99 -3.37
C VAL A 349 -0.76 -0.98 -3.79
N ALA A 350 -1.78 -1.41 -4.52
CA ALA A 350 -2.72 -0.48 -5.14
C ALA A 350 -4.20 -0.87 -4.96
N SER A 351 -5.08 -0.08 -5.58
CA SER A 351 -6.54 -0.25 -5.56
C SER A 351 -7.02 -1.23 -6.65
N GLY A 352 -8.34 -1.36 -6.81
CA GLY A 352 -8.97 -2.20 -7.83
C GLY A 352 -9.30 -1.46 -9.14
N ALA A 353 -9.52 -2.23 -10.21
CA ALA A 353 -10.12 -1.78 -11.47
C ALA A 353 -11.43 -1.02 -11.27
N MET A 354 -11.60 0.03 -12.08
CA MET A 354 -12.64 1.06 -11.92
C MET A 354 -13.46 1.25 -13.20
N MET A 355 -14.70 1.70 -13.06
CA MET A 355 -15.58 2.12 -14.14
C MET A 355 -15.19 3.50 -14.71
N PRO A 356 -15.47 3.79 -15.99
CA PRO A 356 -15.14 5.09 -16.58
C PRO A 356 -15.75 6.31 -15.87
N ASN A 357 -16.95 6.19 -15.30
CA ASN A 357 -17.61 7.24 -14.52
C ASN A 357 -16.94 7.49 -13.14
N GLU A 358 -16.10 6.56 -12.67
CA GLU A 358 -15.33 6.70 -11.44
C GLU A 358 -13.98 7.42 -11.65
N ARG A 359 -13.65 7.88 -12.87
CA ARG A 359 -12.36 8.54 -13.18
C ARG A 359 -12.04 9.73 -12.27
N GLN A 360 -13.06 10.43 -11.76
CA GLN A 360 -12.88 11.52 -10.79
C GLN A 360 -12.28 11.06 -9.45
N TYR A 361 -12.42 9.78 -9.10
CA TYR A 361 -11.83 9.12 -7.94
C TYR A 361 -10.60 8.28 -8.31
N GLY A 362 -10.23 8.26 -9.60
CA GLY A 362 -9.09 7.51 -10.12
C GLY A 362 -7.75 8.01 -9.60
N MET A 363 -6.70 7.28 -9.95
CA MET A 363 -5.32 7.46 -9.50
C MET A 363 -4.78 8.78 -10.05
N PRO A 364 -4.56 9.81 -9.20
CA PRO A 364 -4.02 11.07 -9.68
C PRO A 364 -2.55 10.90 -10.07
N THR A 365 -2.09 11.69 -11.04
CA THR A 365 -0.67 11.70 -11.43
C THR A 365 -0.01 13.05 -11.18
N ARG A 366 -0.80 14.06 -10.76
CA ARG A 366 -0.30 15.39 -10.43
C ARG A 366 -1.03 16.02 -9.26
N TRP A 367 -0.29 16.76 -8.44
CA TRP A 367 -0.86 17.72 -7.49
C TRP A 367 -0.62 19.15 -7.97
N ARG A 368 -1.66 19.99 -7.92
CA ARG A 368 -1.58 21.40 -8.34
C ARG A 368 -2.05 22.32 -7.21
N PRO A 369 -1.30 23.36 -6.83
CA PRO A 369 -1.76 24.31 -5.82
C PRO A 369 -2.92 25.14 -6.35
N ASN A 370 -3.84 25.56 -5.47
CA ASN A 370 -4.89 26.51 -5.82
C ASN A 370 -4.30 27.90 -6.12
N ASN A 371 -3.24 28.27 -5.41
CA ASN A 371 -2.42 29.46 -5.65
C ASN A 371 -0.93 29.06 -5.60
N SER A 372 -0.19 29.25 -6.69
CA SER A 372 1.23 28.89 -6.76
C SER A 372 2.12 29.69 -5.81
N ARG A 373 1.67 30.87 -5.36
CA ARG A 373 2.39 31.70 -4.36
C ARG A 373 2.13 31.25 -2.93
N GLU A 374 1.06 30.50 -2.69
CA GLU A 374 0.62 30.07 -1.37
C GLU A 374 0.20 28.59 -1.38
N PRO A 375 1.06 27.66 -1.84
CA PRO A 375 0.68 26.25 -2.03
C PRO A 375 0.25 25.56 -0.72
N TRP A 376 0.72 26.02 0.44
CA TRP A 376 0.30 25.50 1.76
C TRP A 376 -1.17 25.77 2.10
N LYS A 377 -1.82 26.73 1.43
CA LYS A 377 -3.26 27.00 1.59
C LYS A 377 -4.15 25.99 0.86
N GLY A 378 -3.55 25.08 0.10
CA GLY A 378 -4.23 23.92 -0.48
C GLY A 378 -4.07 23.80 -1.99
N GLY A 379 -4.50 22.65 -2.50
CA GLY A 379 -4.41 22.29 -3.90
C GLY A 379 -5.32 21.12 -4.23
N ARG A 380 -5.14 20.57 -5.43
CA ARG A 380 -5.97 19.51 -5.98
C ARG A 380 -5.12 18.46 -6.67
N TYR A 381 -5.50 17.22 -6.47
CA TYR A 381 -4.99 16.09 -7.24
C TYR A 381 -5.73 16.03 -8.59
N THR A 382 -4.96 15.96 -9.67
CA THR A 382 -5.39 16.12 -11.07
C THR A 382 -4.79 15.02 -11.96
N ASP A 383 -5.16 15.03 -13.25
CA ASP A 383 -4.63 14.10 -14.26
C ASP A 383 -4.85 12.64 -13.86
N ARG A 384 -6.11 12.33 -13.52
CA ARG A 384 -6.53 11.06 -12.95
C ARG A 384 -6.68 9.97 -14.01
N LEU A 385 -6.06 8.83 -13.72
CA LEU A 385 -6.16 7.61 -14.50
C LEU A 385 -7.11 6.63 -13.81
N LEU A 386 -7.86 5.86 -14.58
CA LEU A 386 -8.49 4.66 -14.01
C LEU A 386 -7.37 3.71 -13.58
N PHE A 387 -7.62 2.88 -12.58
CA PHE A 387 -6.57 1.98 -12.09
C PHE A 387 -5.98 1.12 -13.21
N GLN A 388 -6.81 0.62 -14.13
CA GLN A 388 -6.35 -0.15 -15.28
C GLN A 388 -5.52 0.61 -16.30
N ASP A 389 -5.62 1.93 -16.34
CA ASP A 389 -4.78 2.79 -17.18
C ASP A 389 -3.45 3.13 -16.45
N TYR A 390 -3.45 3.07 -15.12
CA TYR A 390 -2.28 3.34 -14.28
C TYR A 390 -1.32 2.15 -14.24
N VAL A 391 -1.84 0.93 -14.07
CA VAL A 391 -1.04 -0.30 -13.86
C VAL A 391 0.06 -0.53 -14.92
N PRO A 392 -0.18 -0.37 -16.23
CA PRO A 392 0.87 -0.58 -17.24
C PRO A 392 2.11 0.31 -17.08
N ARG A 393 2.01 1.43 -16.35
CA ARG A 393 3.11 2.37 -16.13
C ARG A 393 4.07 1.92 -15.03
N LEU A 394 3.62 1.03 -14.12
CA LEU A 394 4.36 0.64 -12.91
C LEU A 394 5.76 0.11 -13.22
N LYS A 395 5.89 -0.77 -14.21
CA LYS A 395 7.19 -1.35 -14.59
C LYS A 395 8.17 -0.26 -15.03
N ASN A 396 7.72 0.69 -15.86
CA ASN A 396 8.57 1.79 -16.33
C ASN A 396 8.89 2.81 -15.23
N MET A 397 8.09 2.87 -14.16
CA MET A 397 8.42 3.63 -12.95
C MET A 397 9.50 2.95 -12.11
N GLY A 398 9.78 1.66 -12.32
CA GLY A 398 10.78 0.91 -11.55
C GLY A 398 10.21 -0.08 -10.52
N PHE A 399 8.90 -0.31 -10.53
CA PHE A 399 8.28 -1.40 -9.77
C PHE A 399 8.51 -2.75 -10.47
N GLU A 400 8.65 -3.79 -9.67
CA GLU A 400 8.91 -5.18 -10.10
C GLU A 400 7.78 -6.12 -9.64
N GLY A 401 6.67 -5.55 -9.18
CA GLY A 401 5.48 -6.30 -8.84
C GLY A 401 4.26 -5.43 -8.52
N LEU A 402 3.11 -6.09 -8.47
CA LEU A 402 1.81 -5.55 -8.10
C LEU A 402 1.13 -6.48 -7.11
N THR A 403 0.53 -5.87 -6.09
CA THR A 403 -0.46 -6.49 -5.22
C THR A 403 -1.52 -5.44 -4.87
N ALA A 404 -2.46 -5.80 -4.01
CA ALA A 404 -3.44 -4.86 -3.49
C ALA A 404 -3.59 -4.98 -1.99
N TYR A 405 -4.17 -3.93 -1.41
CA TYR A 405 -4.52 -3.91 0.00
C TYR A 405 -5.90 -4.53 0.19
N VAL A 406 -6.95 -3.87 -0.32
CA VAL A 406 -8.33 -4.38 -0.37
C VAL A 406 -8.99 -3.92 -1.67
N TYR A 407 -9.75 -4.80 -2.32
CA TYR A 407 -10.64 -4.45 -3.43
C TYR A 407 -12.07 -4.29 -2.94
N HIS A 408 -12.73 -3.19 -3.30
CA HIS A 408 -14.13 -2.90 -2.95
C HIS A 408 -15.14 -3.24 -4.05
N ASN A 409 -14.68 -3.28 -5.29
CA ASN A 409 -15.48 -3.55 -6.48
C ASN A 409 -14.58 -4.17 -7.57
N PHE A 410 -15.21 -4.64 -8.64
CA PHE A 410 -14.55 -4.97 -9.91
C PHE A 410 -15.48 -4.52 -11.05
N PHE A 411 -15.21 -3.36 -11.62
CA PHE A 411 -16.11 -2.71 -12.58
C PHE A 411 -17.51 -2.54 -11.97
N GLU A 412 -18.56 -3.02 -12.63
CA GLU A 412 -19.97 -2.93 -12.21
C GLU A 412 -20.31 -3.79 -10.97
N LEU A 413 -19.39 -4.62 -10.49
CA LEU A 413 -19.63 -5.54 -9.37
C LEU A 413 -19.13 -4.95 -8.05
N ASP A 414 -20.05 -4.68 -7.13
CA ASP A 414 -19.77 -4.20 -5.77
C ASP A 414 -19.67 -5.32 -4.75
N ASN A 415 -18.83 -5.15 -3.73
CA ASN A 415 -18.84 -6.00 -2.54
C ASN A 415 -19.99 -5.64 -1.59
N LYS A 416 -21.19 -6.19 -1.83
CA LYS A 416 -22.35 -6.05 -0.92
C LYS A 416 -22.50 -7.25 0.02
N SER A 417 -21.81 -8.33 -0.29
CA SER A 417 -21.71 -9.55 0.52
C SER A 417 -20.33 -10.17 0.35
N PHE A 418 -19.97 -11.12 1.23
CA PHE A 418 -18.69 -11.81 1.07
C PHE A 418 -18.66 -12.72 -0.17
N ALA A 419 -19.83 -13.18 -0.64
CA ALA A 419 -19.94 -13.93 -1.89
C ALA A 419 -19.62 -13.03 -3.09
N ASP A 420 -20.07 -11.77 -3.07
CA ASP A 420 -19.72 -10.78 -4.09
C ASP A 420 -18.22 -10.45 -4.03
N MET A 421 -17.69 -10.26 -2.83
CA MET A 421 -16.25 -10.02 -2.64
C MET A 421 -15.40 -11.16 -3.20
N ARG A 422 -15.81 -12.43 -3.08
CA ARG A 422 -15.08 -13.54 -3.73
C ARG A 422 -15.07 -13.39 -5.25
N LYS A 423 -16.20 -13.06 -5.86
CA LYS A 423 -16.33 -12.86 -7.31
C LYS A 423 -15.50 -11.67 -7.81
N THR A 424 -15.55 -10.53 -7.11
CA THR A 424 -14.78 -9.34 -7.51
C THR A 424 -13.28 -9.59 -7.44
N TYR A 425 -12.81 -10.26 -6.37
CA TYR A 425 -11.41 -10.66 -6.23
C TYR A 425 -10.96 -11.61 -7.35
N GLN A 426 -11.77 -12.63 -7.69
CA GLN A 426 -11.49 -13.51 -8.84
C GLN A 426 -11.36 -12.71 -10.15
N GLY A 427 -12.19 -11.69 -10.35
CA GLY A 427 -12.11 -10.78 -11.50
C GLY A 427 -10.74 -10.07 -11.58
N HIS A 428 -10.30 -9.46 -10.47
CA HIS A 428 -8.97 -8.83 -10.42
C HIS A 428 -7.84 -9.85 -10.61
N TRP A 429 -7.90 -10.99 -9.94
CA TRP A 429 -6.86 -12.00 -10.04
C TRP A 429 -6.69 -12.48 -11.47
N ASN A 430 -7.79 -12.81 -12.14
CA ASN A 430 -7.77 -13.22 -13.55
C ASN A 430 -7.19 -12.11 -14.42
N ARG A 431 -7.64 -10.86 -14.24
CA ARG A 431 -7.17 -9.73 -15.04
C ARG A 431 -5.66 -9.51 -14.92
N TRP A 432 -5.15 -9.37 -13.69
CA TRP A 432 -3.77 -8.97 -13.48
C TRP A 432 -2.81 -10.14 -13.69
N ALA A 433 -3.16 -11.33 -13.26
CA ALA A 433 -2.32 -12.49 -13.51
C ALA A 433 -2.21 -12.77 -15.02
N GLU A 434 -3.30 -12.64 -15.79
CA GLU A 434 -3.29 -12.76 -17.25
C GLU A 434 -2.46 -11.64 -17.90
N GLN A 435 -2.55 -10.41 -17.42
CA GLN A 435 -1.77 -9.27 -17.93
C GLN A 435 -0.26 -9.50 -17.78
N PHE A 436 0.18 -10.06 -16.65
CA PHE A 436 1.60 -10.23 -16.35
C PHE A 436 2.14 -11.64 -16.65
N LYS A 437 1.31 -12.57 -17.14
CA LYS A 437 1.68 -14.00 -17.30
C LYS A 437 2.95 -14.26 -18.13
N ASN A 438 3.31 -13.35 -19.03
CA ASN A 438 4.48 -13.49 -19.91
C ASN A 438 5.68 -12.65 -19.43
N ASP A 439 5.60 -12.05 -18.24
CA ASP A 439 6.63 -11.19 -17.67
C ASP A 439 7.20 -11.81 -16.39
N PRO A 440 8.25 -12.64 -16.47
CA PRO A 440 8.85 -13.27 -15.29
C PRO A 440 9.53 -12.27 -14.34
N ASN A 441 9.71 -11.01 -14.77
CA ASN A 441 10.34 -9.96 -13.97
C ASN A 441 9.32 -9.02 -13.29
N PHE A 442 8.03 -9.30 -13.41
CA PHE A 442 6.99 -8.51 -12.76
C PHE A 442 5.99 -9.42 -12.06
N GLU A 443 6.07 -9.46 -10.72
CA GLU A 443 5.25 -10.38 -9.93
C GLU A 443 3.84 -9.86 -9.68
N TYR A 444 2.82 -10.71 -9.84
CA TYR A 444 1.47 -10.39 -9.36
C TYR A 444 1.19 -11.22 -8.09
N GLN A 445 1.29 -10.57 -6.93
CA GLN A 445 1.04 -11.24 -5.65
C GLN A 445 -0.46 -11.19 -5.33
N VAL A 446 -1.09 -12.36 -5.21
CA VAL A 446 -2.54 -12.53 -5.15
C VAL A 446 -3.08 -11.97 -3.82
N PRO A 447 -3.84 -10.86 -3.84
CA PRO A 447 -4.38 -10.25 -2.63
C PRO A 447 -5.64 -10.98 -2.15
N VAL A 448 -5.82 -11.09 -0.83
CA VAL A 448 -6.99 -11.69 -0.18
C VAL A 448 -7.42 -10.84 1.02
N ALA A 449 -8.72 -10.52 1.11
CA ALA A 449 -9.31 -9.92 2.32
C ALA A 449 -10.27 -10.86 3.02
N MET A 450 -10.34 -10.77 4.36
CA MET A 450 -11.29 -11.53 5.18
C MET A 450 -12.71 -10.96 5.12
N GLY A 451 -12.85 -9.69 4.80
CA GLY A 451 -14.13 -8.99 4.78
C GLY A 451 -13.96 -7.49 4.78
N TRP A 452 -15.05 -6.77 5.04
CA TRP A 452 -15.06 -5.31 5.20
C TRP A 452 -16.26 -4.88 6.06
N ASP A 453 -16.01 -4.05 7.05
CA ASP A 453 -17.02 -3.42 7.89
C ASP A 453 -16.45 -2.22 8.66
N MET A 454 -16.59 -1.03 8.07
CA MET A 454 -16.03 0.23 8.55
C MET A 454 -16.89 0.88 9.65
N ARG A 455 -17.96 0.21 10.13
CA ARG A 455 -18.87 0.79 11.13
C ARG A 455 -18.18 1.32 12.41
N PRO A 456 -17.10 0.71 12.94
CA PRO A 456 -16.37 1.31 14.07
C PRO A 456 -15.73 2.68 13.76
N ALA A 457 -15.31 2.91 12.52
CA ALA A 457 -14.81 4.21 12.07
C ALA A 457 -15.91 5.15 11.56
N GLY A 458 -17.20 4.78 11.71
CA GLY A 458 -18.35 5.59 11.32
C GLY A 458 -19.14 5.05 10.13
N GLY A 459 -18.65 3.98 9.49
CA GLY A 459 -19.23 3.34 8.31
C GLY A 459 -19.01 4.14 7.03
N THR A 460 -19.46 3.60 5.92
CA THR A 460 -19.39 4.21 4.56
C THR A 460 -20.53 5.21 4.32
N TRP A 461 -20.78 6.03 5.34
CA TRP A 461 -21.81 7.06 5.43
C TRP A 461 -21.59 8.22 4.43
N PRO A 462 -22.62 9.03 4.10
CA PRO A 462 -22.43 10.18 3.24
C PRO A 462 -21.44 11.15 3.88
N GLN A 463 -20.30 11.28 3.24
CA GLN A 463 -19.25 12.19 3.67
C GLN A 463 -19.52 13.57 3.07
N GLN A 464 -19.25 14.62 3.85
CA GLN A 464 -19.35 15.99 3.33
C GLN A 464 -18.29 16.27 2.24
N THR A 465 -17.25 15.45 2.18
CA THR A 465 -16.11 15.52 1.23
C THR A 465 -16.44 15.08 -0.19
N GLY A 466 -17.62 14.50 -0.44
CA GLY A 466 -18.03 14.06 -1.78
C GLY A 466 -17.49 12.69 -2.21
N PHE A 467 -16.94 11.89 -1.28
CA PHE A 467 -16.82 10.44 -1.52
C PHE A 467 -18.24 9.85 -1.61
N PRO A 468 -18.53 8.98 -2.59
CA PRO A 468 -19.85 8.38 -2.69
C PRO A 468 -20.16 7.66 -1.37
N SER A 469 -21.31 7.96 -0.81
CA SER A 469 -21.82 7.20 0.32
C SER A 469 -22.17 5.81 -0.14
N GLU A 470 -21.62 4.78 0.50
CA GLU A 470 -21.85 3.40 0.11
C GLU A 470 -22.19 2.50 1.30
N PRO A 471 -23.14 2.85 2.19
CA PRO A 471 -23.46 2.10 3.41
C PRO A 471 -23.81 0.62 3.13
N GLN A 472 -24.26 0.30 1.92
CA GLN A 472 -24.49 -1.06 1.44
C GLN A 472 -23.22 -1.91 1.28
N LYS A 473 -22.03 -1.31 1.32
CA LYS A 473 -20.73 -1.98 1.22
C LYS A 473 -20.13 -2.30 2.59
N ASP A 474 -20.73 -1.83 3.68
CA ASP A 474 -20.40 -2.33 5.02
C ASP A 474 -21.04 -3.72 5.26
N ARG A 475 -20.59 -4.42 6.32
CA ARG A 475 -21.07 -5.76 6.72
C ARG A 475 -20.77 -6.87 5.72
N VAL A 476 -19.66 -6.74 5.01
CA VAL A 476 -19.13 -7.81 4.17
C VAL A 476 -18.36 -8.77 5.07
N HIS A 477 -19.08 -9.68 5.72
CA HIS A 477 -18.51 -10.61 6.70
C HIS A 477 -18.32 -12.01 6.11
N SER A 478 -17.20 -12.64 6.42
CA SER A 478 -16.96 -14.05 6.16
C SER A 478 -17.07 -14.88 7.44
N ASN A 479 -16.84 -16.18 7.29
CA ASN A 479 -16.60 -17.10 8.39
C ASN A 479 -15.47 -18.06 7.98
N LYS A 480 -15.08 -18.98 8.86
CA LYS A 480 -14.01 -19.96 8.59
C LYS A 480 -14.18 -20.64 7.23
N ALA A 481 -15.37 -21.16 6.94
CA ALA A 481 -15.62 -21.94 5.73
C ALA A 481 -15.56 -21.10 4.46
N THR A 482 -16.21 -19.93 4.44
CA THR A 482 -16.22 -19.05 3.26
C THR A 482 -14.86 -18.40 3.03
N PHE A 483 -14.14 -18.03 4.09
CA PHE A 483 -12.78 -17.50 3.98
C PHE A 483 -11.81 -18.57 3.49
N LYS A 484 -11.87 -19.80 4.02
CA LYS A 484 -11.11 -20.95 3.50
C LYS A 484 -11.35 -21.16 2.02
N ALA A 485 -12.60 -21.11 1.56
CA ALA A 485 -12.92 -21.22 0.14
C ALA A 485 -12.23 -20.12 -0.70
N LYS A 486 -12.23 -18.87 -0.22
CA LYS A 486 -11.51 -17.76 -0.89
C LYS A 486 -9.99 -17.99 -0.93
N LEU A 487 -9.41 -18.53 0.15
CA LEU A 487 -7.98 -18.88 0.19
C LEU A 487 -7.64 -20.01 -0.79
N GLU A 488 -8.48 -21.04 -0.93
CA GLU A 488 -8.30 -22.11 -1.92
C GLU A 488 -8.37 -21.59 -3.36
N GLU A 489 -9.28 -20.63 -3.63
CA GLU A 489 -9.38 -19.95 -4.93
C GLU A 489 -8.12 -19.11 -5.22
N ALA A 490 -7.64 -18.37 -4.23
CA ALA A 490 -6.40 -17.60 -4.32
C ALA A 490 -5.17 -18.51 -4.52
N ARG A 491 -5.13 -19.67 -3.84
CA ARG A 491 -4.08 -20.66 -4.06
C ARG A 491 -4.11 -21.17 -5.49
N THR A 492 -5.29 -21.57 -5.97
CA THR A 492 -5.46 -22.13 -7.33
C THR A 492 -4.98 -21.14 -8.40
N ILE A 493 -5.32 -19.84 -8.26
CA ILE A 493 -4.86 -18.84 -9.23
C ILE A 493 -3.36 -18.61 -9.13
N SER A 494 -2.79 -18.60 -7.93
CA SER A 494 -1.36 -18.46 -7.71
C SER A 494 -0.60 -19.65 -8.34
N GLU A 495 -1.00 -20.89 -8.04
CA GLU A 495 -0.43 -22.13 -8.61
C GLU A 495 -0.41 -22.12 -10.13
N LYS A 496 -1.49 -21.64 -10.77
CA LYS A 496 -1.59 -21.53 -12.23
C LYS A 496 -0.47 -20.69 -12.83
N TYR A 497 -0.06 -19.61 -12.16
CA TYR A 497 0.96 -18.68 -12.65
C TYR A 497 2.29 -18.76 -11.90
N LYS A 498 2.44 -19.71 -10.97
CA LYS A 498 3.67 -19.96 -10.21
C LYS A 498 4.93 -20.05 -11.07
N PRO A 499 4.94 -20.69 -12.27
CA PRO A 499 6.13 -20.73 -13.12
C PRO A 499 6.60 -19.36 -13.66
N THR A 500 5.83 -18.29 -13.45
CA THR A 500 6.11 -16.96 -13.99
C THR A 500 6.13 -15.91 -12.90
N ASN A 501 5.01 -15.69 -12.20
CA ASN A 501 4.83 -14.54 -11.31
C ASN A 501 3.89 -14.78 -10.11
N GLY A 502 3.35 -15.99 -9.94
CA GLY A 502 2.31 -16.33 -8.96
C GLY A 502 2.80 -17.17 -7.78
N ASN A 503 3.74 -16.66 -6.97
CA ASN A 503 4.24 -17.41 -5.80
C ASN A 503 3.83 -16.83 -4.44
N THR A 504 3.25 -15.62 -4.42
CA THR A 504 2.95 -14.91 -3.16
C THR A 504 1.46 -14.63 -3.01
N ILE A 505 0.93 -14.92 -1.83
CA ILE A 505 -0.41 -14.54 -1.38
C ILE A 505 -0.26 -13.41 -0.37
N MET A 506 -0.96 -12.30 -0.58
CA MET A 506 -0.98 -11.17 0.35
C MET A 506 -2.34 -11.06 1.03
N ILE A 507 -2.38 -11.27 2.34
CA ILE A 507 -3.61 -11.18 3.12
C ILE A 507 -3.69 -9.79 3.75
N CYS A 508 -4.77 -9.07 3.46
CA CYS A 508 -5.18 -7.96 4.30
C CYS A 508 -6.27 -8.42 5.28
N CYS A 509 -6.11 -8.20 6.58
CA CYS A 509 -4.91 -7.69 7.27
C CYS A 509 -4.74 -8.39 8.61
N TRP A 510 -3.59 -8.26 9.27
CA TRP A 510 -3.39 -8.78 10.61
C TRP A 510 -4.41 -8.14 11.55
N ASN A 511 -4.44 -6.81 11.63
CA ASN A 511 -5.13 -6.07 12.68
C ASN A 511 -5.80 -4.76 12.20
N GLU A 512 -6.29 -4.68 10.97
CA GLU A 512 -7.06 -3.50 10.49
C GLU A 512 -8.49 -3.50 11.05
N TYR A 513 -8.60 -3.21 12.35
CA TYR A 513 -9.84 -3.31 13.13
C TYR A 513 -10.92 -2.34 12.69
N LEU A 514 -10.52 -1.13 12.29
CA LEU A 514 -11.44 -0.05 11.96
C LEU A 514 -12.15 -0.26 10.63
N GLU A 515 -11.49 -0.91 9.67
CA GLU A 515 -12.09 -1.28 8.38
C GLU A 515 -12.80 -2.64 8.42
N GLY A 516 -12.70 -3.38 9.54
CA GLY A 516 -13.32 -4.69 9.68
C GLY A 516 -12.64 -5.81 8.88
N ASN A 517 -11.36 -5.63 8.53
CA ASN A 517 -10.58 -6.57 7.74
C ASN A 517 -9.35 -7.06 8.53
N TYR A 518 -9.56 -7.84 9.58
CA TYR A 518 -8.52 -8.29 10.52
C TYR A 518 -8.59 -9.82 10.74
N ILE A 519 -7.45 -10.51 10.65
CA ILE A 519 -7.35 -11.95 10.92
C ILE A 519 -6.80 -12.27 12.32
N GLU A 520 -6.31 -11.26 13.03
CA GLU A 520 -5.89 -11.35 14.43
C GLU A 520 -7.05 -11.92 15.27
N PRO A 521 -6.81 -12.96 16.09
CA PRO A 521 -7.87 -13.59 16.88
C PRO A 521 -8.62 -12.60 17.77
N THR A 522 -9.96 -12.68 17.78
CA THR A 522 -10.82 -11.90 18.69
C THR A 522 -11.71 -12.79 19.55
N GLU A 523 -12.40 -12.20 20.52
CA GLU A 523 -13.46 -12.89 21.28
C GLU A 523 -14.63 -13.36 20.39
N GLY A 524 -14.90 -12.65 19.28
CA GLY A 524 -16.00 -12.96 18.36
C GLY A 524 -15.74 -14.12 17.40
N HIS A 525 -14.55 -14.20 16.79
CA HIS A 525 -14.23 -15.26 15.80
C HIS A 525 -13.11 -16.21 16.23
N GLY A 526 -12.51 -16.01 17.41
CA GLY A 526 -11.42 -16.84 17.90
C GLY A 526 -10.30 -16.98 16.86
N PHE A 527 -9.84 -18.21 16.65
CA PHE A 527 -8.76 -18.54 15.70
C PHE A 527 -9.25 -18.90 14.30
N ALA A 528 -10.54 -18.72 13.99
CA ALA A 528 -11.17 -19.23 12.76
C ALA A 528 -10.42 -18.88 11.46
N TYR A 529 -9.95 -17.63 11.31
CA TYR A 529 -9.21 -17.20 10.11
C TYR A 529 -7.79 -17.75 10.06
N LEU A 530 -7.08 -17.79 11.18
CA LEU A 530 -5.75 -18.39 11.25
C LEU A 530 -5.80 -19.90 10.97
N GLU A 531 -6.78 -20.61 11.51
CA GLU A 531 -7.01 -22.03 11.21
C GLU A 531 -7.29 -22.27 9.72
N ALA A 532 -8.08 -21.40 9.08
CA ALA A 532 -8.31 -21.50 7.64
C ALA A 532 -7.01 -21.32 6.83
N ILE A 533 -6.15 -20.39 7.21
CA ILE A 533 -4.83 -20.19 6.56
C ILE A 533 -3.96 -21.43 6.75
N LYS A 534 -3.89 -21.96 7.98
CA LYS A 534 -3.13 -23.16 8.31
C LYS A 534 -3.59 -24.36 7.47
N GLU A 535 -4.90 -24.60 7.38
CA GLU A 535 -5.46 -25.72 6.62
C GLU A 535 -5.15 -25.63 5.11
N VAL A 536 -5.11 -24.42 4.54
CA VAL A 536 -4.87 -24.23 3.09
C VAL A 536 -3.38 -24.25 2.75
N TYR A 537 -2.56 -23.60 3.57
CA TYR A 537 -1.17 -23.30 3.22
C TYR A 537 -0.14 -24.04 4.05
N MET A 538 -0.43 -24.49 5.28
CA MET A 538 0.55 -25.15 6.15
C MET A 538 0.35 -26.67 6.21
N ASP A 539 -0.85 -27.13 6.58
CA ASP A 539 -1.13 -28.55 6.80
C ASP A 539 -0.83 -29.40 5.55
N ARG A 540 -1.15 -28.86 4.37
CA ARG A 540 -0.83 -29.47 3.08
C ARG A 540 0.66 -29.53 2.78
N ARG A 541 1.46 -28.53 3.20
CA ARG A 541 2.94 -28.58 3.06
C ARG A 541 3.54 -29.70 3.90
N THR A 542 2.89 -30.03 5.01
CA THR A 542 3.32 -31.11 5.93
C THR A 542 2.72 -32.49 5.60
N GLY A 543 1.98 -32.63 4.49
CA GLY A 543 1.37 -33.89 4.07
C GLY A 543 0.07 -34.26 4.80
N PHE A 544 -0.51 -33.34 5.59
CA PHE A 544 -1.81 -33.53 6.21
C PHE A 544 -2.91 -33.13 5.20
N ILE A 545 -3.65 -34.12 4.71
CA ILE A 545 -4.83 -33.90 3.86
C ILE A 545 -6.06 -33.97 4.77
N PRO A 546 -6.67 -32.84 5.18
CA PRO A 546 -7.93 -32.90 5.89
C PRO A 546 -9.01 -33.51 4.98
N ALA A 547 -9.82 -34.41 5.54
CA ALA A 547 -10.89 -35.09 4.81
C ALA A 547 -11.85 -34.06 4.16
N PRO A 548 -12.36 -34.33 2.95
CA PRO A 548 -13.31 -33.44 2.30
C PRO A 548 -14.55 -33.23 3.20
N PRO A 549 -15.17 -32.04 3.18
CA PRO A 549 -16.35 -31.77 3.99
C PRO A 549 -17.44 -32.78 3.65
N ALA A 550 -17.96 -33.45 4.67
CA ALA A 550 -19.09 -34.37 4.52
C ALA A 550 -20.25 -33.59 3.89
N PHE A 551 -20.67 -34.01 2.70
CA PHE A 551 -21.90 -33.52 2.10
C PHE A 551 -23.04 -33.74 3.10
N ALA A 552 -23.71 -32.66 3.49
CA ALA A 552 -24.95 -32.73 4.24
C ALA A 552 -25.93 -33.56 3.40
N ALA A 553 -26.22 -34.78 3.86
CA ALA A 553 -27.24 -35.62 3.28
C ALA A 553 -28.56 -34.84 3.33
N SER A 554 -29.12 -34.59 2.16
CA SER A 554 -30.42 -33.96 2.01
C SER A 554 -31.47 -34.83 2.68
N SER A 555 -32.10 -34.33 3.75
CA SER A 555 -33.35 -34.88 4.23
C SER A 555 -34.48 -34.50 3.25
N ARG A 556 -34.82 -35.43 2.35
CA ARG A 556 -36.14 -35.54 1.72
C ARG A 556 -36.69 -36.90 2.15
N ASN A 557 -37.55 -36.92 3.17
CA ASN A 557 -39.02 -37.08 3.09
C ASN A 557 -39.46 -38.54 3.25
N PRO A 558 -40.71 -38.82 3.68
CA PRO A 558 -41.84 -37.92 3.93
C PRO A 558 -42.18 -37.69 5.40
#